data_AF-A0A2V8CJR1-F1
#
_entry.id   AF-A0A2V8CJR1-F1
#
_cell.length_a   1.000
_cell.length_b   1.000
_cell.length_c   1.000
_cell.angle_alpha   90.00
_cell.angle_beta   90.00
_cell.angle_gamma   90.00
#
_symmetry.space_group_name_H-M   'P 1'
#
loop_
_entity.id
_entity.type
_entity.pdbx_description
1 polymer ?
#
loop_
_entity_poly.entity_id
_entity_poly.type
_entity_poly.pdbx_seq_one_letter_code
_entity_poly.pdbx_strand_id
1 'polypeptide(L)'
;MNLTQLLSLRDYSKAPFVLIAVLILAVLVTRPMRIGPTLALVALYGALVGFGWGFRSDLTVMVPFGMFVVLVLLPGPLSVHVARNGLAAVILLAVFLVVAWPALRGLKMGGCQFHYALLGLTTPLTRELGMTPSLYSFGNHFLDTFIDLKVGDYAHRVLNQPISPLCSPGYDTASGQLFVQMATTFPADLVAHAYGSVLSILRVGLAIPTLTDAAPASTVGRLTAQAYRILNRFTELFAPLGPLVVLAAVIVTWAHSMRLGLALTVFVLFLTGYPAIEFEERHWFHLRFIPWWAALLVREQIFRHGMPGWTRPALVRAGAGVSVVLFTLVVGLAALRFVQTRRVGSLIARYEAAATEEMPTERHDASFLEVRWQPRDYGPPPTHRGSDLMVVTLDARNCGGTAPMVLRVEYEADAPTHDMSTEFTVARPKPGSETTRLFVPVFWTGFQDHTYLRFSGLEVVGAPPACVGRVARVTDGASLPLWVEMQLPADWSEQRLYQSIEPPAGSRHR
;
A
#
# COMPACT_ATOMS: atom_id res chain seq x y z
N MET A 1 -2.82 -10.72 -20.64
CA MET A 1 -3.79 -9.65 -20.39
C MET A 1 -5.17 -10.27 -20.47
N ASN A 2 -6.00 -10.15 -19.42
CA ASN A 2 -7.34 -10.72 -19.41
C ASN A 2 -8.24 -9.82 -20.29
N LEU A 3 -8.98 -10.41 -21.24
CA LEU A 3 -9.82 -9.66 -22.19
C LEU A 3 -10.95 -8.89 -21.49
N THR A 4 -11.34 -9.29 -20.29
CA THR A 4 -12.33 -8.59 -19.45
C THR A 4 -11.87 -7.19 -19.01
N GLN A 5 -10.56 -7.00 -18.87
CA GLN A 5 -9.98 -5.73 -18.42
C GLN A 5 -10.07 -4.63 -19.50
N LEU A 6 -10.32 -4.99 -20.77
CA LEU A 6 -10.59 -4.02 -21.83
C LEU A 6 -11.89 -3.22 -21.60
N LEU A 7 -12.79 -3.68 -20.73
CA LEU A 7 -14.03 -2.97 -20.39
C LEU A 7 -13.80 -1.77 -19.45
N SER A 8 -12.69 -1.72 -18.70
CA SER A 8 -12.29 -0.54 -17.89
C SER A 8 -11.20 0.26 -18.60
N LEU A 9 -11.47 0.78 -19.81
CA LEU A 9 -10.51 1.55 -20.62
C LEU A 9 -9.76 2.63 -19.81
N ARG A 10 -10.44 3.27 -18.85
CA ARG A 10 -9.86 4.26 -17.94
C ARG A 10 -8.65 3.70 -17.19
N ASP A 11 -8.78 2.54 -16.55
CA ASP A 11 -7.76 2.02 -15.65
C ASP A 11 -6.57 1.41 -16.39
N TYR A 12 -6.80 0.88 -17.59
CA TYR A 12 -5.77 0.23 -18.41
C TYR A 12 -5.05 1.18 -19.36
N SER A 13 -5.56 2.40 -19.57
CA SER A 13 -4.99 3.41 -20.48
C SER A 13 -3.55 3.83 -20.14
N LYS A 14 -3.10 3.68 -18.89
CA LYS A 14 -1.74 4.05 -18.47
C LYS A 14 -0.64 3.11 -18.96
N ALA A 15 -0.96 1.84 -19.24
CA ALA A 15 0.05 0.82 -19.50
C ALA A 15 0.97 1.13 -20.71
N PRO A 16 0.45 1.58 -21.87
CA PRO A 16 1.31 1.97 -22.99
C PRO A 16 2.32 3.04 -22.61
N PHE A 17 1.93 4.04 -21.82
CA PHE A 17 2.82 5.12 -21.37
C PHE A 17 3.93 4.57 -20.48
N VAL A 18 3.60 3.74 -19.49
CA VAL A 18 4.61 3.13 -18.61
C VAL A 18 5.57 2.24 -19.40
N LEU A 19 5.05 1.38 -20.28
CA LEU A 19 5.89 0.43 -21.03
C LEU A 19 6.83 1.14 -22.02
N ILE A 20 6.34 2.16 -22.74
CA ILE A 20 7.18 2.95 -23.65
C ILE A 20 8.21 3.77 -22.84
N ALA A 21 7.81 4.35 -21.69
CA ALA A 21 8.72 5.06 -20.79
C ALA A 21 9.87 4.15 -20.31
N VAL A 22 9.54 2.94 -19.83
CA VAL A 22 10.53 1.93 -19.42
C VAL A 22 11.43 1.53 -20.58
N LEU A 23 10.88 1.35 -21.79
CA LEU A 23 11.67 1.06 -22.99
C LEU A 23 12.67 2.18 -23.32
N ILE A 24 12.23 3.44 -23.30
CA ILE A 24 13.10 4.59 -23.55
C ILE A 24 14.26 4.62 -22.53
N LEU A 25 13.96 4.44 -21.25
CA LEU A 25 15.00 4.40 -20.21
C LEU A 25 15.94 3.20 -20.39
N ALA A 26 15.43 2.03 -20.76
CA ALA A 26 16.25 0.86 -21.05
C ALA A 26 17.19 1.11 -22.23
N VAL A 27 16.74 1.77 -23.30
CA VAL A 27 17.58 2.16 -24.45
C VAL A 27 18.68 3.14 -24.01
N LEU A 28 18.30 4.18 -23.25
CA LEU A 28 19.23 5.19 -22.73
C LEU A 28 20.32 4.58 -21.84
N VAL A 29 19.97 3.59 -21.02
CA VAL A 29 20.92 2.89 -20.15
C VAL A 29 21.78 1.90 -20.93
N THR A 30 21.23 1.16 -21.88
CA THR A 30 21.98 0.07 -22.54
C THR A 30 22.90 0.56 -23.65
N ARG A 31 22.58 1.68 -24.31
CA ARG A 31 23.33 2.14 -25.49
C ARG A 31 24.11 3.43 -25.23
N PRO A 32 25.44 3.46 -25.49
CA PRO A 32 26.17 4.72 -25.50
C PRO A 32 25.70 5.56 -26.70
N MET A 33 25.04 6.67 -26.42
CA MET A 33 24.47 7.55 -27.43
C MET A 33 25.17 8.90 -27.45
N ARG A 34 25.17 9.55 -28.62
CA ARG A 34 25.58 10.96 -28.76
C ARG A 34 24.60 11.86 -27.99
N ILE A 35 25.04 13.07 -27.67
CA ILE A 35 24.25 14.01 -26.88
C ILE A 35 22.88 14.32 -27.51
N GLY A 36 22.82 14.65 -28.81
CA GLY A 36 21.56 14.99 -29.48
C GLY A 36 20.47 13.90 -29.35
N PRO A 37 20.75 12.65 -29.78
CA PRO A 37 19.81 11.54 -29.61
C PRO A 37 19.44 11.25 -28.15
N THR A 38 20.38 11.44 -27.21
CA THR A 38 20.12 11.29 -25.77
C THR A 38 19.09 12.33 -25.31
N LEU A 39 19.32 13.61 -25.63
CA LEU A 39 18.41 14.70 -25.28
C LEU A 39 17.03 14.54 -25.95
N ALA A 40 16.99 14.06 -27.20
CA ALA A 40 15.75 13.81 -27.91
C ALA A 40 14.91 12.69 -27.26
N LEU A 41 15.53 11.57 -26.88
CA LEU A 41 14.84 10.48 -26.17
C LEU A 41 14.37 10.93 -24.79
N VAL A 42 15.16 11.74 -24.08
CA VAL A 42 14.79 12.26 -22.77
C VAL A 42 13.65 13.28 -22.86
N ALA A 43 13.64 14.13 -23.89
CA ALA A 43 12.52 15.01 -24.18
C ALA A 43 11.26 14.19 -24.53
N LEU A 44 11.39 13.15 -25.35
CA LEU A 44 10.28 12.24 -25.68
C LEU A 44 9.73 11.55 -24.43
N TYR A 45 10.61 11.11 -23.51
CA TYR A 45 10.21 10.55 -22.22
C TYR A 45 9.40 11.56 -21.40
N GLY A 46 9.90 12.79 -21.25
CA GLY A 46 9.19 13.86 -20.55
C GLY A 46 7.83 14.17 -21.15
N ALA A 47 7.74 14.24 -22.48
CA ALA A 47 6.48 14.46 -23.19
C ALA A 47 5.50 13.31 -23.01
N LEU A 48 5.96 12.06 -23.10
CA LEU A 48 5.15 10.86 -22.92
C LEU A 48 4.56 10.77 -21.51
N VAL A 49 5.38 10.99 -20.49
CA VAL A 49 4.93 10.98 -19.08
C VAL A 49 4.00 12.17 -18.81
N GLY A 50 4.31 13.35 -19.37
CA GLY A 50 3.48 14.54 -19.21
C GLY A 50 2.11 14.43 -19.87
N PHE A 51 2.04 13.82 -21.05
CA PHE A 51 0.77 13.53 -21.72
C PHE A 51 -0.01 12.44 -20.98
N GLY A 52 0.67 11.36 -20.58
CA GLY A 52 0.07 10.27 -19.81
C GLY A 52 -0.50 10.72 -18.46
N TRP A 53 0.14 11.70 -17.80
CA TRP A 53 -0.39 12.31 -16.56
C TRP A 53 -1.84 12.82 -16.72
N GLY A 54 -2.18 13.37 -17.90
CA GLY A 54 -3.54 13.81 -18.19
C GLY A 54 -4.59 12.69 -18.19
N PHE A 55 -4.17 11.43 -18.35
CA PHE A 55 -5.04 10.25 -18.22
C PHE A 55 -5.09 9.77 -16.78
N ARG A 56 -3.92 9.66 -16.13
CA ARG A 56 -3.80 9.16 -14.75
C ARG A 56 -2.66 9.83 -14.01
N SER A 57 -2.97 10.34 -12.81
CA SER A 57 -1.99 11.00 -11.95
C SER A 57 -0.96 10.04 -11.34
N ASP A 58 -1.18 8.74 -11.29
CA ASP A 58 -0.13 7.85 -10.76
C ASP A 58 1.13 7.80 -11.66
N LEU A 59 1.06 8.34 -12.87
CA LEU A 59 2.21 8.43 -13.77
C LEU A 59 3.30 9.41 -13.33
N THR A 60 3.08 10.42 -12.44
CA THR A 60 4.25 11.25 -12.07
C THR A 60 5.29 10.49 -11.27
N VAL A 61 5.00 9.30 -10.73
CA VAL A 61 6.02 8.46 -10.11
C VAL A 61 7.19 8.17 -11.07
N MET A 62 6.92 8.17 -12.38
CA MET A 62 7.92 7.99 -13.45
C MET A 62 8.82 9.21 -13.65
N VAL A 63 8.45 10.40 -13.18
CA VAL A 63 9.28 11.62 -13.31
C VAL A 63 10.55 11.53 -12.45
N PRO A 64 10.48 11.38 -11.10
CA PRO A 64 11.67 11.25 -10.27
C PRO A 64 12.47 9.99 -10.63
N PHE A 65 11.80 8.91 -11.05
CA PHE A 65 12.48 7.71 -11.55
C PHE A 65 13.31 7.98 -12.80
N GLY A 66 12.70 8.60 -13.83
CA GLY A 66 13.40 8.95 -15.06
C GLY A 66 14.55 9.92 -14.81
N MET A 67 14.35 10.92 -13.94
CA MET A 67 15.41 11.84 -13.52
C MET A 67 16.57 11.10 -12.87
N PHE A 68 16.31 10.18 -11.93
CA PHE A 68 17.35 9.38 -11.29
C PHE A 68 18.14 8.56 -12.31
N VAL A 69 17.45 7.88 -13.24
CA VAL A 69 18.08 7.07 -14.29
C VAL A 69 18.97 7.94 -15.19
N VAL A 70 18.49 9.11 -15.61
CA VAL A 70 19.24 10.04 -16.48
C VAL A 70 20.44 10.66 -15.75
N LEU A 71 20.30 10.95 -14.46
CA LEU A 71 21.38 11.54 -13.66
C LEU A 71 22.51 10.53 -13.37
N VAL A 72 22.15 9.29 -13.04
CA VAL A 72 23.07 8.34 -12.41
C VAL A 72 23.44 7.14 -13.30
N LEU A 73 22.53 6.68 -14.17
CA LEU A 73 22.67 5.36 -14.82
C LEU A 73 23.05 5.41 -16.30
N LEU A 74 23.13 6.59 -16.91
CA LEU A 74 23.56 6.73 -18.31
C LEU A 74 25.01 6.26 -18.52
N PRO A 75 25.34 5.72 -19.71
CA PRO A 75 26.71 5.31 -20.03
C PRO A 75 27.74 6.44 -19.93
N GLY A 76 28.94 6.07 -19.48
CA GLY A 76 30.10 6.95 -19.30
C GLY A 76 30.41 7.28 -17.84
N PRO A 77 31.62 7.78 -17.54
CA PRO A 77 31.97 8.23 -16.19
C PRO A 77 31.15 9.46 -15.80
N LEU A 78 30.62 9.47 -14.57
CA LEU A 78 29.78 10.58 -14.06
C LEU A 78 30.51 11.91 -14.13
N SER A 79 31.78 11.97 -13.70
CA SER A 79 32.58 13.20 -13.62
C SER A 79 32.71 13.95 -14.95
N VAL A 80 32.73 13.24 -16.07
CA VAL A 80 32.86 13.83 -17.41
C VAL A 80 31.50 14.25 -17.98
N HIS A 81 30.41 13.63 -17.53
CA HIS A 81 29.08 13.78 -18.12
C HIS A 81 28.06 14.45 -17.20
N VAL A 82 28.47 15.01 -16.05
CA VAL A 82 27.58 15.70 -15.10
C VAL A 82 26.77 16.78 -15.81
N ALA A 83 27.41 17.61 -16.64
CA ALA A 83 26.72 18.68 -17.37
C ALA A 83 25.68 18.12 -18.36
N ARG A 84 26.02 17.06 -19.11
CA ARG A 84 25.11 16.38 -20.03
C ARG A 84 23.91 15.79 -19.28
N ASN A 85 24.16 15.05 -18.20
CA ASN A 85 23.13 14.37 -17.43
C ASN A 85 22.23 15.39 -16.71
N GLY A 86 22.80 16.48 -16.20
CA GLY A 86 22.07 17.60 -15.62
C GLY A 86 21.18 18.29 -16.65
N LEU A 87 21.72 18.61 -17.83
CA LEU A 87 20.94 19.17 -18.94
C LEU A 87 19.80 18.23 -19.37
N ALA A 88 20.07 16.93 -19.46
CA ALA A 88 19.05 15.94 -19.78
C ALA A 88 17.94 15.89 -18.71
N ALA A 89 18.27 15.90 -17.42
CA ALA A 89 17.28 15.95 -16.35
C ALA A 89 16.43 17.23 -16.37
N VAL A 90 17.04 18.38 -16.67
CA VAL A 90 16.33 19.66 -16.85
C VAL A 90 15.39 19.59 -18.05
N ILE A 91 15.85 19.06 -19.18
CA ILE A 91 15.01 18.89 -20.38
C ILE A 91 13.83 17.94 -20.10
N LEU A 92 14.07 16.82 -19.42
CA LEU A 92 13.01 15.88 -19.02
C LEU A 92 11.92 16.62 -18.25
N LEU A 93 12.32 17.33 -17.19
CA LEU A 93 11.40 18.04 -16.30
C LEU A 93 10.69 19.18 -17.03
N ALA A 94 11.42 19.98 -17.81
CA ALA A 94 10.85 21.10 -18.56
C ALA A 94 9.79 20.63 -19.56
N VAL A 95 10.10 19.58 -20.35
CA VAL A 95 9.16 19.04 -21.34
C VAL A 95 7.96 18.40 -20.65
N PHE A 96 8.17 17.66 -19.55
CA PHE A 96 7.09 17.14 -18.72
C PHE A 96 6.15 18.27 -18.25
N LEU A 97 6.71 19.33 -17.65
CA LEU A 97 5.92 20.44 -17.12
C LEU A 97 5.15 21.18 -18.21
N VAL A 98 5.75 21.38 -19.39
CA VAL A 98 5.09 22.02 -20.54
C VAL A 98 3.92 21.17 -21.03
N VAL A 99 4.12 19.87 -21.23
CA VAL A 99 3.08 18.98 -21.76
C VAL A 99 1.98 18.70 -20.72
N ALA A 100 2.35 18.50 -19.46
CA ALA A 100 1.40 18.26 -18.37
C ALA A 100 0.69 19.54 -17.90
N TRP A 101 1.11 20.73 -18.34
CA TRP A 101 0.62 22.02 -17.86
C TRP A 101 -0.92 22.14 -17.77
N PRO A 102 -1.71 21.74 -18.78
CA PRO A 102 -3.17 21.84 -18.71
C PRO A 102 -3.76 21.01 -17.57
N ALA A 103 -3.27 19.78 -17.41
CA ALA A 103 -3.71 18.88 -16.33
C ALA A 103 -3.23 19.36 -14.95
N LEU A 104 -1.98 19.86 -14.86
CA LEU A 104 -1.43 20.42 -13.62
C LEU A 104 -2.21 21.66 -13.14
N ARG A 105 -2.74 22.47 -14.06
CA ARG A 105 -3.63 23.59 -13.66
C ARG A 105 -4.90 23.10 -12.97
N GLY A 106 -5.41 21.93 -13.35
CA GLY A 106 -6.57 21.30 -12.72
C GLY A 106 -6.36 20.97 -11.24
N LEU A 107 -5.12 20.61 -10.83
CA LEU A 107 -4.79 20.31 -9.43
C LEU A 107 -5.00 21.49 -8.48
N LYS A 108 -5.10 22.73 -8.98
CA LYS A 108 -5.46 23.87 -8.14
C LYS A 108 -6.87 23.74 -7.55
N MET A 109 -7.71 22.89 -8.15
CA MET A 109 -9.03 22.53 -7.65
C MET A 109 -8.99 21.31 -6.70
N GLY A 110 -7.78 20.77 -6.45
CA GLY A 110 -7.48 19.57 -5.67
C GLY A 110 -7.39 18.29 -6.52
N GLY A 111 -6.87 17.22 -5.94
CA GLY A 111 -6.36 16.06 -6.68
C GLY A 111 -6.30 14.72 -5.95
N CYS A 112 -6.64 14.64 -4.65
CA CYS A 112 -6.78 13.38 -3.91
C CYS A 112 -5.54 12.46 -3.87
N GLN A 113 -4.34 12.96 -4.13
CA GLN A 113 -3.16 12.09 -4.23
C GLN A 113 -2.87 11.34 -2.92
N PHE A 114 -2.97 12.03 -1.79
CA PHE A 114 -2.76 11.43 -0.47
C PHE A 114 -3.97 10.64 0.04
N HIS A 115 -5.17 10.89 -0.50
CA HIS A 115 -6.34 10.06 -0.25
C HIS A 115 -6.07 8.61 -0.66
N TYR A 116 -5.64 8.41 -1.91
CA TYR A 116 -5.33 7.08 -2.44
C TYR A 116 -4.15 6.43 -1.71
N ALA A 117 -3.15 7.22 -1.32
CA ALA A 117 -2.04 6.70 -0.50
C ALA A 117 -2.50 6.22 0.88
N LEU A 118 -3.45 6.91 1.53
CA LEU A 118 -4.06 6.47 2.79
C LEU A 118 -4.94 5.24 2.59
N LEU A 119 -5.71 5.19 1.51
CA LEU A 119 -6.52 4.04 1.12
C LEU A 119 -5.64 2.78 0.93
N GLY A 120 -4.47 2.95 0.33
CA GLY A 120 -3.43 1.93 0.18
C GLY A 120 -2.94 1.26 1.46
N LEU A 121 -3.01 1.96 2.59
CA LEU A 121 -2.56 1.45 3.89
C LEU A 121 -3.57 0.53 4.56
N THR A 122 -4.81 0.46 4.07
CA THR A 122 -5.87 -0.32 4.69
C THR A 122 -5.60 -1.83 4.63
N THR A 123 -6.16 -2.58 5.58
CA THR A 123 -5.96 -4.02 5.73
C THR A 123 -6.24 -4.83 4.47
N PRO A 124 -7.29 -4.56 3.67
CA PRO A 124 -7.54 -5.31 2.44
C PRO A 124 -6.33 -5.29 1.48
N LEU A 125 -5.73 -4.12 1.25
CA LEU A 125 -4.60 -3.98 0.33
C LEU A 125 -3.27 -4.46 0.95
N THR A 126 -3.04 -4.19 2.23
CA THR A 126 -1.83 -4.69 2.90
C THR A 126 -1.81 -6.21 3.04
N ARG A 127 -2.97 -6.86 3.11
CA ARG A 127 -3.09 -8.32 3.05
C ARG A 127 -2.71 -8.86 1.67
N GLU A 128 -3.08 -8.20 0.58
CA GLU A 128 -2.63 -8.57 -0.78
C GLU A 128 -1.11 -8.43 -0.96
N LEU A 129 -0.49 -7.50 -0.23
CA LEU A 129 0.97 -7.36 -0.14
C LEU A 129 1.65 -8.48 0.67
N GLY A 130 0.88 -9.36 1.33
CA GLY A 130 1.40 -10.40 2.21
C GLY A 130 1.84 -9.84 3.58
N MET A 131 1.25 -8.74 4.03
CA MET A 131 1.53 -8.19 5.36
C MET A 131 0.72 -8.91 6.44
N THR A 132 1.37 -9.14 7.55
CA THR A 132 0.75 -9.53 8.81
C THR A 132 0.62 -8.29 9.70
N PRO A 133 -0.58 -8.04 10.25
CA PRO A 133 -0.79 -6.89 11.12
C PRO A 133 0.04 -7.02 12.41
N SER A 134 0.34 -5.87 13.00
CA SER A 134 0.94 -5.72 14.32
C SER A 134 -0.18 -5.64 15.37
N LEU A 135 0.10 -5.06 16.54
CA LEU A 135 -0.92 -4.64 17.51
C LEU A 135 -1.87 -3.54 16.99
N TYR A 136 -1.67 -3.07 15.75
CA TYR A 136 -2.48 -2.02 15.14
C TYR A 136 -2.80 -2.32 13.67
N SER A 137 -3.86 -1.68 13.19
CA SER A 137 -4.33 -1.65 11.81
C SER A 137 -4.66 -0.20 11.41
N PHE A 138 -4.44 0.13 10.14
CA PHE A 138 -4.73 1.46 9.61
C PHE A 138 -6.20 1.66 9.21
N GLY A 139 -6.98 0.58 9.23
CA GLY A 139 -8.39 0.52 8.87
C GLY A 139 -8.72 -0.73 8.06
N ASN A 140 -9.90 -1.31 8.26
CA ASN A 140 -10.30 -2.56 7.60
C ASN A 140 -11.13 -2.40 6.32
N HIS A 141 -11.35 -1.17 5.86
CA HIS A 141 -12.21 -0.87 4.71
C HIS A 141 -11.43 -0.28 3.54
N PHE A 142 -11.66 -0.83 2.34
CA PHE A 142 -11.23 -0.24 1.08
C PHE A 142 -12.36 0.59 0.48
N LEU A 143 -12.70 1.71 1.15
CA LEU A 143 -13.81 2.60 0.79
C LEU A 143 -13.38 4.07 0.87
N ASP A 144 -13.73 4.86 -0.14
CA ASP A 144 -13.43 6.30 -0.17
C ASP A 144 -14.09 7.02 1.02
N THR A 145 -15.32 6.65 1.37
CA THR A 145 -16.05 7.23 2.52
C THR A 145 -15.31 7.00 3.83
N PHE A 146 -14.66 5.84 4.02
CA PHE A 146 -13.90 5.56 5.24
C PHE A 146 -12.70 6.50 5.36
N ILE A 147 -11.95 6.70 4.27
CA ILE A 147 -10.81 7.63 4.25
C ILE A 147 -11.28 9.08 4.34
N ASP A 148 -12.39 9.46 3.71
CA ASP A 148 -13.00 10.79 3.84
C ASP A 148 -13.38 11.12 5.29
N LEU A 149 -14.02 10.19 6.01
CA LEU A 149 -14.36 10.37 7.42
C LEU A 149 -13.10 10.52 8.28
N LYS A 150 -12.08 9.67 8.05
CA LYS A 150 -10.81 9.72 8.77
C LYS A 150 -10.03 11.02 8.51
N VAL A 151 -10.00 11.52 7.28
CA VAL A 151 -9.36 12.80 6.94
C VAL A 151 -10.16 13.98 7.50
N GLY A 152 -11.49 13.92 7.42
CA GLY A 152 -12.36 14.96 7.98
C GLY A 152 -12.24 15.06 9.50
N ASP A 153 -12.18 13.94 10.21
CA ASP A 153 -11.89 13.87 11.64
C ASP A 153 -10.53 14.51 11.97
N TYR A 154 -9.48 14.11 11.25
CA TYR A 154 -8.14 14.66 11.46
C TYR A 154 -8.08 16.18 11.20
N ALA A 155 -8.70 16.65 10.12
CA ALA A 155 -8.79 18.07 9.81
C ALA A 155 -9.49 18.85 10.93
N HIS A 156 -10.60 18.31 11.45
CA HIS A 156 -11.35 18.94 12.53
C HIS A 156 -10.59 18.92 13.85
N ARG A 157 -10.20 17.74 14.36
CA ARG A 157 -9.57 17.61 15.69
C ARG A 157 -8.17 18.19 15.77
N VAL A 158 -7.33 17.96 14.77
CA VAL A 158 -5.89 18.21 14.85
C VAL A 158 -5.54 19.54 14.19
N LEU A 159 -6.14 19.84 13.04
CA LEU A 159 -5.84 21.06 12.29
C LEU A 159 -6.79 22.21 12.62
N ASN A 160 -7.89 21.94 13.34
CA ASN A 160 -8.95 22.89 13.59
C ASN A 160 -9.47 23.55 12.29
N GLN A 161 -9.59 22.73 11.23
CA GLN A 161 -10.05 23.13 9.91
C GLN A 161 -11.47 22.64 9.65
N PRO A 162 -12.28 23.39 8.87
CA PRO A 162 -13.60 22.91 8.47
C PRO A 162 -13.48 21.71 7.55
N ILE A 163 -14.55 20.90 7.53
CA ILE A 163 -14.68 19.81 6.56
C ILE A 163 -14.59 20.40 5.15
N SER A 164 -13.65 19.85 4.39
CA SER A 164 -13.44 20.23 3.00
C SER A 164 -14.01 19.14 2.10
N PRO A 165 -14.69 19.48 0.98
CA PRO A 165 -15.16 18.48 0.04
C PRO A 165 -14.04 17.54 -0.40
N LEU A 166 -14.38 16.27 -0.65
CA LEU A 166 -13.43 15.28 -1.12
C LEU A 166 -12.67 15.79 -2.35
N CYS A 167 -11.35 15.60 -2.36
CA CYS A 167 -10.44 16.07 -3.40
C CYS A 167 -10.37 17.59 -3.60
N SER A 168 -10.83 18.40 -2.65
CA SER A 168 -10.58 19.85 -2.66
C SER A 168 -9.18 20.19 -2.14
N PRO A 169 -8.67 21.42 -2.34
CA PRO A 169 -7.33 21.80 -1.86
C PRO A 169 -7.16 21.72 -0.33
N GLY A 170 -8.22 22.04 0.42
CA GLY A 170 -8.22 21.90 1.88
C GLY A 170 -8.14 20.44 2.31
N TYR A 171 -8.89 19.58 1.62
CA TYR A 171 -8.85 18.13 1.83
C TYR A 171 -7.48 17.52 1.51
N ASP A 172 -6.86 17.92 0.40
CA ASP A 172 -5.53 17.46 0.01
C ASP A 172 -4.45 17.87 1.02
N THR A 173 -4.59 19.06 1.61
CA THR A 173 -3.70 19.52 2.67
C THR A 173 -3.84 18.65 3.92
N ALA A 174 -5.07 18.39 4.36
CA ALA A 174 -5.34 17.56 5.54
C ALA A 174 -4.90 16.10 5.34
N SER A 175 -5.25 15.48 4.21
CA SER A 175 -4.86 14.10 3.87
C SER A 175 -3.35 13.96 3.72
N GLY A 176 -2.67 14.94 3.11
CA GLY A 176 -1.20 14.95 3.01
C GLY A 176 -0.51 15.04 4.37
N GLN A 177 -1.00 15.89 5.27
CA GLN A 177 -0.47 15.98 6.63
C GLN A 177 -0.72 14.71 7.43
N LEU A 178 -1.91 14.11 7.34
CA LEU A 178 -2.21 12.82 7.94
C LEU A 178 -1.28 11.72 7.42
N PHE A 179 -1.10 11.64 6.10
CA PHE A 179 -0.18 10.67 5.49
C PHE A 179 1.26 10.86 5.96
N VAL A 180 1.76 12.10 6.04
CA VAL A 180 3.10 12.38 6.58
C VAL A 180 3.22 11.95 8.04
N GLN A 181 2.20 12.17 8.86
CA GLN A 181 2.20 11.67 10.24
C GLN A 181 2.23 10.14 10.29
N MET A 182 1.46 9.45 9.45
CA MET A 182 1.51 8.00 9.35
C MET A 182 2.89 7.52 8.87
N ALA A 183 3.43 8.12 7.81
CA ALA A 183 4.73 7.74 7.23
C ALA A 183 5.90 7.96 8.19
N THR A 184 5.82 9.00 9.02
CA THR A 184 6.84 9.27 10.03
C THR A 184 6.66 8.39 11.27
N THR A 185 5.44 8.02 11.65
CA THR A 185 5.22 7.11 12.79
C THR A 185 5.53 5.65 12.43
N PHE A 186 5.19 5.23 11.20
CA PHE A 186 5.27 3.86 10.71
C PHE A 186 6.21 3.69 9.47
N PRO A 187 7.45 4.18 9.52
CA PRO A 187 8.33 4.19 8.34
C PRO A 187 8.79 2.78 7.91
N ALA A 188 8.91 1.84 8.84
CA ALA A 188 9.29 0.46 8.55
C ALA A 188 8.16 -0.28 7.84
N ASP A 189 6.91 -0.01 8.19
CA ASP A 189 5.75 -0.63 7.55
C ASP A 189 5.66 -0.20 6.08
N LEU A 190 5.81 1.10 5.77
CA LEU A 190 5.81 1.57 4.39
C LEU A 190 6.90 0.93 3.53
N VAL A 191 8.10 0.73 4.09
CA VAL A 191 9.18 0.04 3.38
C VAL A 191 8.91 -1.46 3.26
N ALA A 192 8.34 -2.08 4.29
CA ALA A 192 7.91 -3.48 4.23
C ALA A 192 6.81 -3.69 3.18
N HIS A 193 5.87 -2.75 3.03
CA HIS A 193 4.85 -2.75 1.98
C HIS A 193 5.49 -2.75 0.58
N ALA A 194 6.50 -1.90 0.36
CA ALA A 194 7.26 -1.90 -0.88
C ALA A 194 7.94 -3.26 -1.15
N TYR A 195 8.50 -3.91 -0.13
CA TYR A 195 9.11 -5.23 -0.27
C TYR A 195 8.06 -6.31 -0.56
N GLY A 196 6.90 -6.24 0.09
CA GLY A 196 5.74 -7.09 -0.19
C GLY A 196 5.29 -6.95 -1.65
N SER A 197 5.20 -5.70 -2.15
CA SER A 197 4.82 -5.43 -3.54
C SER A 197 5.81 -6.05 -4.53
N VAL A 198 7.12 -5.91 -4.29
CA VAL A 198 8.16 -6.55 -5.11
C VAL A 198 7.95 -8.07 -5.14
N LEU A 199 7.83 -8.70 -3.97
CA LEU A 199 7.69 -10.16 -3.89
C LEU A 199 6.39 -10.66 -4.52
N SER A 200 5.27 -9.97 -4.27
CA SER A 200 3.94 -10.31 -4.81
C SER A 200 3.92 -10.16 -6.33
N ILE A 201 4.40 -9.05 -6.89
CA ILE A 201 4.42 -8.84 -8.35
C ILE A 201 5.36 -9.83 -9.04
N LEU A 202 6.56 -10.06 -8.50
CA LEU A 202 7.51 -10.98 -9.13
C LEU A 202 7.02 -12.43 -9.09
N ARG A 203 6.27 -12.81 -8.06
CA ARG A 203 5.63 -14.13 -7.96
C ARG A 203 4.42 -14.24 -8.89
N VAL A 204 3.43 -13.36 -8.72
CA VAL A 204 2.16 -13.42 -9.46
C VAL A 204 2.34 -13.09 -10.94
N GLY A 205 3.40 -12.37 -11.31
CA GLY A 205 3.74 -12.07 -12.70
C GLY A 205 4.00 -13.32 -13.55
N LEU A 206 4.50 -14.41 -12.96
CA LEU A 206 4.65 -15.70 -13.65
C LEU A 206 3.33 -16.47 -13.78
N ALA A 207 2.36 -16.24 -12.90
CA ALA A 207 1.05 -16.87 -12.99
C ALA A 207 0.23 -16.18 -14.10
N ILE A 208 -0.44 -16.98 -14.93
CA ILE A 208 -1.41 -16.48 -15.92
C ILE A 208 -2.80 -16.60 -15.29
N PRO A 209 -3.48 -15.48 -15.01
CA PRO A 209 -4.72 -15.50 -14.25
C PRO A 209 -5.83 -16.19 -15.05
N THR A 210 -6.76 -16.82 -14.35
CA THR A 210 -8.00 -17.29 -14.98
C THR A 210 -8.80 -16.13 -15.54
N LEU A 211 -9.65 -16.42 -16.53
CA LEU A 211 -10.69 -15.49 -16.96
C LEU A 211 -11.69 -15.38 -15.80
N THR A 212 -11.63 -14.30 -15.02
CA THR A 212 -12.56 -14.01 -13.92
C THR A 212 -13.94 -13.59 -14.45
N ASP A 213 -14.97 -13.78 -13.61
CA ASP A 213 -16.42 -13.72 -13.90
C ASP A 213 -16.98 -12.37 -14.43
N ALA A 214 -16.13 -11.40 -14.75
CA ALA A 214 -16.56 -10.13 -15.32
C ALA A 214 -16.96 -10.22 -16.81
N ALA A 215 -16.65 -11.33 -17.50
CA ALA A 215 -17.23 -11.60 -18.82
C ALA A 215 -18.53 -12.38 -18.67
N PRO A 216 -19.64 -11.95 -19.29
CA PRO A 216 -20.84 -12.77 -19.40
C PRO A 216 -20.47 -14.18 -19.87
N ALA A 217 -20.99 -15.22 -19.22
CA ALA A 217 -20.73 -16.62 -19.56
C ALA A 217 -21.02 -16.97 -21.03
N SER A 218 -21.78 -16.11 -21.74
CA SER A 218 -22.08 -16.20 -23.16
C SER A 218 -20.93 -15.77 -24.10
N THR A 219 -19.92 -15.03 -23.62
CA THR A 219 -18.86 -14.44 -24.47
C THR A 219 -17.59 -15.29 -24.52
N VAL A 220 -17.34 -16.13 -23.51
CA VAL A 220 -16.12 -16.95 -23.42
C VAL A 220 -16.47 -18.42 -23.67
N GLY A 221 -15.99 -18.97 -24.78
CA GLY A 221 -16.17 -20.38 -25.09
C GLY A 221 -15.59 -21.31 -24.01
N ARG A 222 -16.28 -22.43 -23.73
CA ARG A 222 -15.88 -23.42 -22.70
C ARG A 222 -14.43 -23.89 -22.84
N LEU A 223 -13.96 -24.06 -24.09
CA LEU A 223 -12.58 -24.45 -24.40
C LEU A 223 -11.58 -23.38 -23.96
N THR A 224 -11.86 -22.10 -24.23
CA THR A 224 -11.01 -20.99 -23.81
C THR A 224 -10.93 -20.90 -22.29
N ALA A 225 -12.07 -20.99 -21.59
CA ALA A 225 -12.10 -21.00 -20.13
C ALA A 225 -11.34 -22.21 -19.54
N GLN A 226 -11.43 -23.38 -20.17
CA GLN A 226 -10.65 -24.55 -19.76
C GLN A 226 -9.15 -24.38 -20.01
N ALA A 227 -8.76 -23.83 -21.16
CA ALA A 227 -7.36 -23.54 -21.48
C ALA A 227 -6.73 -22.59 -20.46
N TYR A 228 -7.42 -21.49 -20.11
CA TYR A 228 -6.95 -20.56 -19.09
C TYR A 228 -6.87 -21.19 -17.70
N ARG A 229 -7.81 -22.08 -17.33
CA ARG A 229 -7.73 -22.83 -16.06
C ARG A 229 -6.52 -23.77 -16.02
N ILE A 230 -6.24 -24.48 -17.11
CA ILE A 230 -5.06 -25.37 -17.21
C ILE A 230 -3.79 -24.54 -17.13
N LEU A 231 -3.72 -23.44 -17.88
CA LEU A 231 -2.57 -22.55 -17.92
C LEU A 231 -2.32 -21.88 -16.57
N ASN A 232 -3.38 -21.44 -15.88
CA ASN A 232 -3.29 -20.90 -14.52
C ASN A 232 -2.71 -21.95 -13.57
N ARG A 233 -3.28 -23.17 -13.52
CA ARG A 233 -2.75 -24.25 -12.67
C ARG A 233 -1.29 -24.57 -12.94
N PHE A 234 -0.90 -24.65 -14.21
CA PHE A 234 0.49 -24.92 -14.59
C PHE A 234 1.41 -23.80 -14.17
N THR A 235 1.05 -22.54 -14.45
CA THR A 235 1.90 -21.39 -14.15
C THR A 235 1.95 -21.02 -12.66
N GLU A 236 0.87 -21.25 -11.91
CA GLU A 236 0.83 -21.11 -10.45
C GLU A 236 1.83 -22.03 -9.75
N LEU A 237 2.06 -23.23 -10.29
CA LEU A 237 3.07 -24.17 -9.75
C LEU A 237 4.48 -23.55 -9.78
N PHE A 238 4.79 -22.78 -10.82
CA PHE A 238 6.10 -22.15 -11.00
C PHE A 238 6.16 -20.70 -10.51
N ALA A 239 5.01 -20.09 -10.17
CA ALA A 239 4.93 -18.71 -9.71
C ALA A 239 5.89 -18.40 -8.54
N PRO A 240 6.07 -19.28 -7.53
CA PRO A 240 7.05 -19.06 -6.46
C PRO A 240 8.51 -18.90 -6.93
N LEU A 241 8.86 -19.37 -8.13
CA LEU A 241 10.20 -19.21 -8.71
C LEU A 241 10.45 -17.82 -9.29
N GLY A 242 9.41 -16.99 -9.46
CA GLY A 242 9.51 -15.67 -10.10
C GLY A 242 10.58 -14.76 -9.48
N PRO A 243 10.59 -14.54 -8.15
CA PRO A 243 11.65 -13.79 -7.48
C PRO A 243 13.05 -14.38 -7.70
N LEU A 244 13.18 -15.71 -7.74
CA LEU A 244 14.47 -16.38 -7.96
C LEU A 244 15.00 -16.20 -9.39
N VAL A 245 14.11 -16.27 -10.39
CA VAL A 245 14.45 -16.02 -11.80
C VAL A 245 14.91 -14.58 -12.00
N VAL A 246 14.22 -13.62 -11.36
CA VAL A 246 14.60 -12.20 -11.43
C VAL A 246 15.92 -11.96 -10.70
N LEU A 247 16.14 -12.59 -9.54
CA LEU A 247 17.43 -12.56 -8.85
C LEU A 247 18.54 -13.12 -9.73
N ALA A 248 18.32 -14.22 -10.45
CA ALA A 248 19.28 -14.76 -11.39
C ALA A 248 19.63 -13.77 -12.52
N ALA A 249 18.63 -13.07 -13.08
CA ALA A 249 18.87 -12.01 -14.08
C ALA A 249 19.69 -10.85 -13.50
N VAL A 250 19.42 -10.46 -12.25
CA VAL A 250 20.22 -9.45 -11.52
C VAL A 250 21.66 -9.94 -11.34
N ILE A 251 21.88 -11.17 -10.88
CA ILE A 251 23.24 -11.74 -10.73
C ILE A 251 23.98 -11.74 -12.09
N VAL A 252 23.34 -12.20 -13.16
CA VAL A 252 23.92 -12.24 -14.51
C VAL A 252 24.33 -10.84 -14.98
N THR A 253 23.46 -9.84 -14.78
CA THR A 253 23.76 -8.45 -15.19
C THR A 253 24.87 -7.81 -14.36
N TRP A 254 24.94 -8.06 -13.05
CA TRP A 254 26.06 -7.63 -12.21
C TRP A 254 27.38 -8.31 -12.60
N ALA A 255 27.34 -9.60 -12.94
CA ALA A 255 28.50 -10.33 -13.44
C ALA A 255 29.05 -9.68 -14.72
N HIS A 256 28.15 -9.21 -15.60
CA HIS A 256 28.50 -8.54 -16.84
C HIS A 256 29.00 -7.10 -16.63
N SER A 257 28.26 -6.27 -15.88
CA SER A 257 28.59 -4.86 -15.66
C SER A 257 27.94 -4.32 -14.38
N MET A 258 28.72 -3.62 -13.54
CA MET A 258 28.19 -2.97 -12.32
C MET A 258 27.05 -1.99 -12.64
N ARG A 259 27.19 -1.22 -13.72
CA ARG A 259 26.20 -0.20 -14.11
C ARG A 259 24.89 -0.83 -14.56
N LEU A 260 24.95 -1.89 -15.38
CA LEU A 260 23.75 -2.60 -15.83
C LEU A 260 23.11 -3.42 -14.71
N GLY A 261 23.92 -4.03 -13.83
CA GLY A 261 23.43 -4.69 -12.62
C GLY A 261 22.70 -3.72 -11.70
N LEU A 262 23.28 -2.55 -11.42
CA LEU A 262 22.63 -1.48 -10.65
C LEU A 262 21.36 -1.00 -11.34
N ALA A 263 21.40 -0.75 -12.64
CA ALA A 263 20.23 -0.29 -13.38
C ALA A 263 19.09 -1.31 -13.36
N LEU A 264 19.34 -2.59 -13.62
CA LEU A 264 18.32 -3.64 -13.54
C LEU A 264 17.76 -3.75 -12.12
N THR A 265 18.62 -3.70 -11.11
CA THR A 265 18.22 -3.73 -9.70
C THR A 265 17.27 -2.58 -9.37
N VAL A 266 17.63 -1.35 -9.76
CA VAL A 266 16.81 -0.16 -9.55
C VAL A 266 15.49 -0.24 -10.32
N PHE A 267 15.50 -0.70 -11.57
CA PHE A 267 14.28 -0.86 -12.36
C PHE A 267 13.32 -1.85 -11.70
N VAL A 268 13.81 -3.02 -11.31
CA VAL A 268 12.98 -4.04 -10.65
C VAL A 268 12.44 -3.51 -9.33
N LEU A 269 13.31 -3.05 -8.43
CA LEU A 269 12.90 -2.60 -7.09
C LEU A 269 11.96 -1.40 -7.14
N PHE A 270 12.21 -0.42 -8.02
CA PHE A 270 11.34 0.73 -8.15
C PHE A 270 10.00 0.36 -8.77
N LEU A 271 10.01 -0.22 -9.98
CA LEU A 271 8.79 -0.47 -10.74
C LEU A 271 7.87 -1.44 -10.00
N THR A 272 8.42 -2.45 -9.33
CA THR A 272 7.62 -3.42 -8.56
C THR A 272 7.43 -3.01 -7.09
N GLY A 273 8.12 -1.98 -6.60
CA GLY A 273 7.97 -1.50 -5.22
C GLY A 273 6.96 -0.36 -5.07
N TYR A 274 6.92 0.60 -6.01
CA TYR A 274 6.00 1.75 -5.91
C TYR A 274 4.51 1.39 -5.90
N PRO A 275 4.02 0.29 -6.52
CA PRO A 275 2.61 -0.07 -6.45
C PRO A 275 2.11 -0.37 -5.03
N ALA A 276 3.01 -0.54 -4.06
CA ALA A 276 2.66 -0.63 -2.64
C ALA A 276 1.86 0.57 -2.10
N ILE A 277 1.92 1.73 -2.77
CA ILE A 277 1.14 2.91 -2.39
C ILE A 277 -0.37 2.65 -2.49
N GLU A 278 -0.80 1.80 -3.42
CA GLU A 278 -2.19 1.37 -3.60
C GLU A 278 -2.17 0.04 -4.37
N PHE A 279 -1.96 -1.06 -3.63
CA PHE A 279 -1.66 -2.36 -4.23
C PHE A 279 -2.91 -3.10 -4.73
N GLU A 280 -3.40 -2.69 -5.89
CA GLU A 280 -4.50 -3.34 -6.58
C GLU A 280 -4.08 -3.71 -8.01
N GLU A 281 -4.65 -4.78 -8.59
CA GLU A 281 -4.25 -5.31 -9.91
C GLU A 281 -4.16 -4.22 -11.00
N ARG A 282 -5.10 -3.25 -10.99
CA ARG A 282 -5.12 -2.12 -11.93
C ARG A 282 -3.87 -1.23 -11.87
N HIS A 283 -3.08 -1.26 -10.80
CA HIS A 283 -1.84 -0.48 -10.63
C HIS A 283 -0.57 -1.22 -11.02
N TRP A 284 -0.58 -2.56 -11.08
CA TRP A 284 0.64 -3.35 -11.35
C TRP A 284 0.50 -4.38 -12.48
N PHE A 285 -0.68 -4.58 -13.08
CA PHE A 285 -0.89 -5.59 -14.15
C PHE A 285 0.13 -5.49 -15.30
N HIS A 286 0.55 -4.27 -15.65
CA HIS A 286 1.48 -3.98 -16.74
C HIS A 286 2.92 -4.34 -16.41
N LEU A 287 3.22 -4.72 -15.16
CA LEU A 287 4.53 -5.15 -14.67
C LEU A 287 4.68 -6.68 -14.66
N ARG A 288 3.59 -7.41 -14.94
CA ARG A 288 3.59 -8.89 -14.99
C ARG A 288 4.58 -9.49 -15.97
N PHE A 289 5.03 -8.73 -16.97
CA PHE A 289 6.03 -9.20 -17.93
C PHE A 289 7.44 -9.32 -17.32
N ILE A 290 7.73 -8.68 -16.19
CA ILE A 290 9.10 -8.58 -15.65
C ILE A 290 9.72 -9.97 -15.38
N PRO A 291 9.06 -10.91 -14.68
CA PRO A 291 9.62 -12.25 -14.47
C PRO A 291 9.81 -13.04 -15.77
N TRP A 292 8.90 -12.89 -16.74
CA TRP A 292 9.01 -13.52 -18.06
C TRP A 292 10.21 -12.99 -18.85
N TRP A 293 10.40 -11.68 -18.84
CA TRP A 293 11.55 -11.04 -19.46
C TRP A 293 12.86 -11.44 -18.79
N ALA A 294 12.89 -11.51 -17.46
CA ALA A 294 14.04 -12.02 -16.71
C ALA A 294 14.38 -13.48 -17.07
N ALA A 295 13.37 -14.34 -17.23
CA ALA A 295 13.56 -15.72 -17.66
C ALA A 295 14.21 -15.80 -19.05
N LEU A 296 13.76 -14.97 -19.99
CA LEU A 296 14.33 -14.89 -21.34
C LEU A 296 15.78 -14.39 -21.31
N LEU A 297 16.10 -13.40 -20.47
CA LEU A 297 17.47 -12.89 -20.30
C LEU A 297 18.41 -13.97 -19.76
N VAL A 298 17.99 -14.68 -18.70
CA VAL A 298 18.79 -15.78 -18.12
C VAL A 298 18.96 -16.91 -19.14
N ARG A 299 17.88 -17.28 -19.84
CA ARG A 299 17.91 -18.25 -20.92
C ARG A 299 18.92 -17.86 -22.00
N GLU A 300 18.83 -16.64 -22.53
CA GLU A 300 19.72 -16.15 -23.58
C GLU A 300 21.18 -16.20 -23.14
N GLN A 301 21.47 -15.85 -21.89
CA GLN A 301 22.83 -15.95 -21.35
C GLN A 301 23.34 -17.39 -21.37
N ILE A 302 22.53 -18.36 -20.92
CA ILE A 302 22.87 -19.78 -20.91
C ILE A 302 23.06 -20.31 -22.34
N PHE A 303 22.19 -19.95 -23.28
CA PHE A 303 22.29 -20.42 -24.66
C PHE A 303 23.50 -19.84 -25.40
N ARG A 304 23.81 -18.55 -25.21
CA ARG A 304 24.93 -17.90 -25.93
C ARG A 304 26.30 -18.24 -25.36
N HIS A 305 26.41 -18.51 -24.06
CA HIS A 305 27.69 -18.66 -23.36
C HIS A 305 27.86 -20.02 -22.66
N GLY A 306 26.88 -20.92 -22.75
CA GLY A 306 26.84 -22.17 -21.98
C GLY A 306 26.53 -21.96 -20.49
N MET A 307 26.62 -23.03 -19.69
CA MET A 307 26.72 -22.86 -18.23
C MET A 307 27.98 -22.05 -17.93
N PRO A 308 27.87 -20.93 -17.19
CA PRO A 308 28.93 -19.95 -17.20
C PRO A 308 30.25 -20.45 -16.60
N GLY A 309 31.29 -20.50 -17.41
CA GLY A 309 32.68 -20.36 -16.95
C GLY A 309 32.96 -18.88 -16.61
N TRP A 310 32.30 -18.34 -15.58
CA TRP A 310 32.52 -16.94 -15.19
C TRP A 310 33.96 -16.72 -14.74
N THR A 311 34.57 -15.64 -15.22
CA THR A 311 35.88 -15.21 -14.73
C THR A 311 35.79 -14.78 -13.27
N ARG A 312 36.88 -14.93 -12.51
CA ARG A 312 36.95 -14.49 -11.10
C ARG A 312 36.47 -13.04 -10.90
N PRO A 313 36.83 -12.06 -11.75
CA PRO A 313 36.31 -10.69 -11.62
C PRO A 313 34.79 -10.58 -11.79
N ALA A 314 34.19 -11.38 -12.69
CA ALA A 314 32.74 -11.39 -12.88
C ALA A 314 32.02 -11.94 -11.64
N LEU A 315 32.54 -13.03 -11.06
CA LEU A 315 32.04 -13.59 -9.80
C LEU A 315 32.11 -12.58 -8.65
N VAL A 316 33.24 -11.88 -8.52
CA VAL A 316 33.42 -10.85 -7.48
C VAL A 316 32.43 -9.71 -7.65
N ARG A 317 32.22 -9.20 -8.87
CA ARG A 317 31.23 -8.14 -9.13
C ARG A 317 29.81 -8.58 -8.80
N ALA A 318 29.42 -9.79 -9.22
CA ALA A 318 28.11 -10.35 -8.93
C ALA A 318 27.88 -10.52 -7.43
N GLY A 319 28.83 -11.17 -6.74
CA GLY A 319 28.78 -11.40 -5.30
C GLY A 319 28.74 -10.09 -4.51
N ALA A 320 29.65 -9.15 -4.81
CA ALA A 320 29.69 -7.86 -4.12
C ALA A 320 28.43 -7.02 -4.37
N GLY A 321 27.99 -6.91 -5.63
CA GLY A 321 26.80 -6.13 -5.99
C GLY A 321 25.54 -6.62 -5.29
N VAL A 322 25.28 -7.93 -5.36
CA VAL A 322 24.11 -8.54 -4.70
C VAL A 322 24.22 -8.45 -3.18
N SER A 323 25.42 -8.68 -2.62
CA SER A 323 25.62 -8.57 -1.16
C SER A 323 25.36 -7.15 -0.67
N VAL A 324 25.83 -6.12 -1.37
CA VAL A 324 25.58 -4.70 -1.02
C VAL A 324 24.10 -4.36 -1.10
N VAL A 325 23.40 -4.84 -2.14
CA VAL A 325 21.95 -4.62 -2.29
C VAL A 325 21.18 -5.28 -1.14
N LEU A 326 21.43 -6.57 -0.89
CA LEU A 326 20.78 -7.31 0.20
C LEU A 326 21.10 -6.69 1.57
N PHE A 327 22.35 -6.32 1.81
CA PHE A 327 22.76 -5.64 3.04
C PHE A 327 22.01 -4.31 3.20
N THR A 328 21.91 -3.49 2.14
CA THR A 328 21.19 -2.21 2.19
C THR A 328 19.71 -2.40 2.50
N LEU A 329 19.05 -3.38 1.87
CA LEU A 329 17.63 -3.67 2.11
C LEU A 329 17.39 -4.18 3.54
N VAL A 330 18.19 -5.15 3.99
CA VAL A 330 18.04 -5.75 5.33
C VAL A 330 18.38 -4.76 6.44
N VAL A 331 19.52 -4.08 6.35
CA VAL A 331 19.96 -3.11 7.36
C VAL A 331 19.07 -1.88 7.35
N GLY A 332 18.67 -1.39 6.18
CA GLY A 332 17.73 -0.28 6.05
C GLY A 332 16.41 -0.58 6.73
N LEU A 333 15.79 -1.74 6.45
CA LEU A 333 14.55 -2.14 7.12
C LEU A 333 14.74 -2.36 8.63
N ALA A 334 15.86 -2.97 9.06
CA ALA A 334 16.14 -3.16 10.48
C ALA A 334 16.29 -1.81 11.23
N ALA A 335 16.99 -0.85 10.64
CA ALA A 335 17.12 0.50 11.19
C ALA A 335 15.77 1.22 11.29
N LEU A 336 14.93 1.11 10.26
CA LEU A 336 13.59 1.68 10.29
C LEU A 336 12.69 0.99 11.32
N ARG A 337 12.77 -0.33 11.47
CA ARG A 337 12.03 -1.08 12.50
C ARG A 337 12.41 -0.63 13.90
N PHE A 338 13.68 -0.36 14.14
CA PHE A 338 14.15 0.19 15.40
C PHE A 338 13.58 1.58 15.69
N VAL A 339 13.60 2.47 14.69
CA VAL A 339 12.99 3.82 14.81
C VAL A 339 11.49 3.72 15.04
N GLN A 340 10.80 2.88 14.27
CA GLN A 340 9.36 2.69 14.36
C GLN A 340 8.95 2.11 15.72
N THR A 341 9.64 1.08 16.21
CA THR A 341 9.32 0.45 17.51
C THR A 341 9.30 1.48 18.64
N ARG A 342 10.25 2.43 18.64
CA ARG A 342 10.28 3.53 19.61
C ARG A 342 9.12 4.52 19.43
N ARG A 343 8.80 4.90 18.18
CA ARG A 343 7.71 5.84 17.87
C ARG A 343 6.35 5.26 18.20
N VAL A 344 6.11 4.00 17.81
CA VAL A 344 4.89 3.26 18.11
C VAL A 344 4.77 3.00 19.62
N GLY A 345 5.85 2.64 20.32
CA GLY A 345 5.83 2.54 21.78
C GLY A 345 5.42 3.85 22.46
N SER A 346 5.92 5.00 21.97
CA SER A 346 5.49 6.33 22.45
C SER A 346 4.03 6.67 22.09
N LEU A 347 3.54 6.18 20.95
CA LEU A 347 2.14 6.33 20.56
C LEU A 347 1.24 5.51 21.49
N ILE A 348 1.59 4.24 21.74
CA ILE A 348 0.86 3.34 22.64
C ILE A 348 0.82 3.91 24.05
N ALA A 349 1.94 4.38 24.60
CA ALA A 349 1.98 5.00 25.92
C ALA A 349 1.02 6.22 26.03
N ARG A 350 0.85 6.99 24.95
CA ARG A 350 -0.12 8.09 24.90
C ARG A 350 -1.56 7.60 24.84
N TYR A 351 -1.83 6.51 24.11
CA TYR A 351 -3.14 5.87 24.09
C TYR A 351 -3.53 5.34 25.47
N GLU A 352 -2.60 4.68 26.18
CA GLU A 352 -2.84 4.13 27.52
C GLU A 352 -3.08 5.23 28.57
N ALA A 353 -2.39 6.36 28.44
CA ALA A 353 -2.49 7.51 29.34
C ALA A 353 -3.65 8.46 29.01
N ALA A 354 -4.36 8.25 27.90
CA ALA A 354 -5.43 9.14 27.46
C ALA A 354 -6.60 9.15 28.46
N ALA A 355 -7.11 10.34 28.76
CA ALA A 355 -8.29 10.50 29.61
C ALA A 355 -9.52 9.88 28.92
N THR A 356 -10.30 9.10 29.67
CA THR A 356 -11.48 8.39 29.16
C THR A 356 -12.71 8.69 29.99
N GLU A 357 -13.85 8.82 29.32
CA GLU A 357 -15.18 8.92 29.90
C GLU A 357 -15.95 7.64 29.59
N GLU A 358 -16.58 7.06 30.61
CA GLU A 358 -17.33 5.81 30.44
C GLU A 358 -18.63 6.04 29.66
N MET A 359 -18.93 5.12 28.74
CA MET A 359 -20.14 5.19 27.93
C MET A 359 -21.19 4.22 28.50
N PRO A 360 -22.46 4.64 28.64
CA PRO A 360 -23.52 3.74 29.06
C PRO A 360 -23.67 2.61 28.04
N THR A 361 -23.73 1.38 28.54
CA THR A 361 -23.94 0.18 27.72
C THR A 361 -25.17 -0.58 28.20
N GLU A 362 -25.94 -1.09 27.25
CA GLU A 362 -27.13 -1.89 27.50
C GLU A 362 -26.93 -3.24 26.80
N ARG A 363 -27.20 -4.34 27.51
CA ARG A 363 -27.00 -5.70 26.97
C ARG A 363 -28.29 -6.16 26.32
N HIS A 364 -28.21 -6.47 25.04
CA HIS A 364 -29.31 -7.06 24.28
C HIS A 364 -28.93 -8.47 23.87
N ASP A 365 -29.87 -9.40 24.02
CA ASP A 365 -29.67 -10.81 23.72
C ASP A 365 -28.43 -11.42 24.42
N ALA A 366 -27.95 -12.56 23.91
CA ALA A 366 -26.83 -13.29 24.48
C ALA A 366 -25.44 -12.83 23.99
N SER A 367 -25.34 -11.95 22.98
CA SER A 367 -24.08 -11.56 22.32
C SER A 367 -23.91 -10.07 22.04
N PHE A 368 -24.97 -9.26 22.03
CA PHE A 368 -24.91 -7.85 21.64
C PHE A 368 -24.87 -6.89 22.84
N LEU A 369 -24.05 -5.86 22.70
CA LEU A 369 -23.91 -4.77 23.66
C LEU A 369 -24.21 -3.46 22.92
N GLU A 370 -25.41 -2.93 23.13
CA GLU A 370 -25.75 -1.60 22.65
C GLU A 370 -24.91 -0.57 23.42
N VAL A 371 -24.26 0.33 22.70
CA VAL A 371 -23.48 1.40 23.29
C VAL A 371 -24.26 2.68 23.04
N ARG A 372 -24.70 3.37 24.10
CA ARG A 372 -25.42 4.63 23.96
C ARG A 372 -24.46 5.70 23.47
N TRP A 373 -24.43 5.81 22.15
CA TRP A 373 -23.54 6.69 21.41
C TRP A 373 -24.17 8.05 21.19
N GLN A 374 -23.49 9.10 21.65
CA GLN A 374 -23.82 10.49 21.35
C GLN A 374 -22.56 11.16 20.77
N PRO A 375 -22.39 11.13 19.44
CA PRO A 375 -21.20 11.70 18.82
C PRO A 375 -21.19 13.21 19.06
N ARG A 376 -20.00 13.77 19.22
CA ARG A 376 -19.83 15.22 19.08
C ARG A 376 -19.84 15.54 17.59
N ASP A 377 -20.95 16.08 17.11
CA ASP A 377 -21.06 16.53 15.74
C ASP A 377 -19.97 17.55 15.40
N TYR A 378 -19.34 17.34 14.26
CA TYR A 378 -18.46 18.29 13.61
C TYR A 378 -18.84 18.45 12.14
N GLY A 379 -18.60 19.66 11.63
CA GLY A 379 -19.04 20.06 10.30
C GLY A 379 -20.22 21.03 10.34
N PRO A 380 -20.27 22.02 9.42
CA PRO A 380 -21.42 22.88 9.29
C PRO A 380 -22.60 22.12 8.66
N PRO A 381 -23.85 22.39 9.07
CA PRO A 381 -25.03 21.92 8.35
C PRO A 381 -24.98 22.30 6.86
N PRO A 382 -25.56 21.48 5.96
CA PRO A 382 -26.41 20.31 6.24
C PRO A 382 -25.63 19.01 6.46
N THR A 383 -24.31 19.01 6.33
CA THR A 383 -23.48 17.82 6.58
C THR A 383 -23.19 17.66 8.05
N HIS A 384 -23.60 16.53 8.62
CA HIS A 384 -23.35 16.20 10.01
C HIS A 384 -22.37 15.02 10.02
N ARG A 385 -21.16 15.20 10.56
CA ARG A 385 -20.18 14.13 10.74
C ARG A 385 -19.85 14.00 12.22
N GLY A 386 -19.48 12.81 12.65
CA GLY A 386 -19.16 12.54 14.05
C GLY A 386 -18.08 11.47 14.11
N SER A 387 -17.20 11.60 15.10
CA SER A 387 -16.11 10.67 15.32
C SER A 387 -15.71 10.72 16.78
N ASP A 388 -15.35 9.57 17.33
CA ASP A 388 -14.67 9.48 18.62
C ASP A 388 -13.78 8.24 18.60
N LEU A 389 -12.81 8.22 19.52
CA LEU A 389 -11.97 7.05 19.73
C LEU A 389 -12.54 6.25 20.90
N MET A 390 -13.18 5.12 20.58
CA MET A 390 -13.74 4.20 21.55
C MET A 390 -12.64 3.31 22.13
N VAL A 391 -12.73 3.06 23.44
CA VAL A 391 -11.87 2.16 24.21
C VAL A 391 -12.72 1.03 24.79
N VAL A 392 -12.46 -0.20 24.36
CA VAL A 392 -13.11 -1.40 24.88
C VAL A 392 -12.12 -2.14 25.77
N THR A 393 -12.48 -2.36 27.02
CA THR A 393 -11.65 -3.08 28.00
C THR A 393 -12.21 -4.48 28.22
N LEU A 394 -11.39 -5.50 27.97
CA LEU A 394 -11.73 -6.89 28.18
C LEU A 394 -11.31 -7.36 29.58
N ASP A 395 -12.22 -8.02 30.28
CA ASP A 395 -11.99 -8.58 31.62
C ASP A 395 -11.57 -10.05 31.51
N ALA A 396 -10.31 -10.33 31.86
CA ALA A 396 -9.73 -11.67 31.86
C ALA A 396 -10.55 -12.70 32.66
N ARG A 397 -11.26 -12.29 33.72
CA ARG A 397 -12.07 -13.19 34.56
C ARG A 397 -13.30 -13.69 33.82
N ASN A 398 -13.91 -12.83 33.02
CA ASN A 398 -15.15 -13.09 32.30
C ASN A 398 -14.92 -13.52 30.85
N CYS A 399 -13.70 -13.38 30.33
CA CYS A 399 -13.28 -13.83 29.00
C CYS A 399 -12.70 -15.27 28.99
N GLY A 400 -13.31 -16.21 29.72
CA GLY A 400 -12.81 -17.59 29.80
C GLY A 400 -12.77 -18.32 28.44
N GLY A 401 -11.83 -19.24 28.23
CA GLY A 401 -11.65 -20.00 26.99
C GLY A 401 -10.22 -19.92 26.43
N THR A 402 -9.92 -20.69 25.39
CA THR A 402 -8.56 -20.75 24.77
C THR A 402 -8.52 -20.30 23.31
N ALA A 403 -9.62 -20.41 22.58
CA ALA A 403 -9.72 -19.94 21.19
C ALA A 403 -9.90 -18.42 21.14
N PRO A 404 -9.38 -17.71 20.12
CA PRO A 404 -9.68 -16.29 19.91
C PRO A 404 -11.19 -16.02 19.88
N MET A 405 -11.60 -14.84 20.32
CA MET A 405 -12.98 -14.35 20.14
C MET A 405 -13.04 -13.39 18.96
N VAL A 406 -14.25 -13.10 18.47
CA VAL A 406 -14.47 -12.04 17.49
C VAL A 406 -15.28 -10.93 18.16
N LEU A 407 -14.74 -9.72 18.14
CA LEU A 407 -15.46 -8.50 18.52
C LEU A 407 -15.87 -7.79 17.23
N ARG A 408 -17.16 -7.72 16.96
CA ARG A 408 -17.70 -7.00 15.81
C ARG A 408 -18.19 -5.62 16.26
N VAL A 409 -17.68 -4.59 15.61
CA VAL A 409 -18.10 -3.20 15.78
C VAL A 409 -19.17 -2.96 14.74
N GLU A 410 -20.41 -2.75 15.19
CA GLU A 410 -21.59 -2.77 14.33
C GLU A 410 -22.04 -1.36 13.96
N TYR A 411 -22.47 -1.23 12.71
CA TYR A 411 -23.00 0.02 12.15
C TYR A 411 -24.39 -0.22 11.55
N GLU A 412 -25.27 0.72 11.82
CA GLU A 412 -26.50 0.92 11.04
C GLU A 412 -26.15 1.78 9.82
N ALA A 413 -26.39 1.24 8.63
CA ALA A 413 -26.20 1.92 7.37
C ALA A 413 -27.47 1.87 6.52
N ASP A 414 -27.71 2.92 5.73
CA ASP A 414 -28.86 3.01 4.82
C ASP A 414 -28.72 2.10 3.59
N ALA A 415 -27.48 1.77 3.20
CA ALA A 415 -27.16 0.89 2.09
C ALA A 415 -25.96 -0.02 2.43
N PRO A 416 -25.89 -1.26 1.88
CA PRO A 416 -24.76 -2.16 2.10
C PRO A 416 -23.40 -1.59 1.69
N THR A 417 -23.37 -0.65 0.74
CA THR A 417 -22.14 0.02 0.29
C THR A 417 -21.61 1.06 1.28
N HIS A 418 -22.42 1.47 2.26
CA HIS A 418 -22.03 2.40 3.30
C HIS A 418 -21.68 1.71 4.62
N ASP A 419 -22.00 0.42 4.77
CA ASP A 419 -21.74 -0.34 6.00
C ASP A 419 -20.24 -0.39 6.32
N MET A 420 -19.89 0.06 7.53
CA MET A 420 -18.53 0.06 8.06
C MET A 420 -18.35 -0.93 9.22
N SER A 421 -19.28 -1.87 9.38
CA SER A 421 -19.19 -2.92 10.38
C SER A 421 -17.90 -3.71 10.22
N THR A 422 -17.19 -3.90 11.33
CA THR A 422 -15.80 -4.39 11.31
C THR A 422 -15.61 -5.49 12.34
N GLU A 423 -15.00 -6.59 11.92
CA GLU A 423 -14.65 -7.70 12.79
C GLU A 423 -13.19 -7.63 13.24
N PHE A 424 -12.99 -7.70 14.56
CA PHE A 424 -11.68 -7.84 15.18
C PHE A 424 -11.54 -9.24 15.74
N THR A 425 -10.55 -10.00 15.25
CA THR A 425 -10.12 -11.23 15.93
C THR A 425 -9.26 -10.85 17.11
N VAL A 426 -9.69 -11.20 18.32
CA VAL A 426 -9.05 -10.78 19.58
C VAL A 426 -8.57 -12.01 20.35
N ALA A 427 -7.29 -12.01 20.69
CA ALA A 427 -6.73 -13.01 21.60
C ALA A 427 -7.35 -12.81 23.00
N ARG A 428 -7.77 -13.90 23.65
CA ARG A 428 -8.33 -13.80 25.00
C ARG A 428 -7.26 -13.35 26.00
N PRO A 429 -7.58 -12.44 26.94
CA PRO A 429 -6.68 -12.14 28.04
C PRO A 429 -6.39 -13.42 28.83
N LYS A 430 -5.13 -13.62 29.24
CA LYS A 430 -4.77 -14.80 30.04
C LYS A 430 -5.37 -14.66 31.45
N PRO A 431 -5.85 -15.74 32.08
CA PRO A 431 -6.33 -15.68 33.46
C PRO A 431 -5.26 -15.09 34.39
N GLY A 432 -5.60 -14.02 35.11
CA GLY A 432 -4.68 -13.32 36.02
C GLY A 432 -3.78 -12.27 35.37
N SER A 433 -3.87 -12.02 34.06
CA SER A 433 -3.20 -10.88 33.42
C SER A 433 -3.96 -9.58 33.62
N GLU A 434 -3.28 -8.45 33.39
CA GLU A 434 -3.96 -7.15 33.26
C GLU A 434 -4.92 -7.15 32.06
N THR A 435 -5.80 -6.14 32.01
CA THR A 435 -6.86 -6.05 31.03
C THR A 435 -6.34 -5.77 29.62
N THR A 436 -6.94 -6.41 28.62
CA THR A 436 -6.66 -6.09 27.21
C THR A 436 -7.53 -4.91 26.80
N ARG A 437 -6.94 -3.91 26.15
CA ARG A 437 -7.65 -2.71 25.69
C ARG A 437 -7.65 -2.65 24.18
N LEU A 438 -8.81 -2.39 23.59
CA LEU A 438 -8.98 -2.16 22.18
C LEU A 438 -9.33 -0.70 21.95
N PHE A 439 -8.64 -0.06 21.01
CA PHE A 439 -8.92 1.31 20.59
C PHE A 439 -9.46 1.27 19.18
N VAL A 440 -10.68 1.76 18.99
CA VAL A 440 -11.39 1.72 17.71
C VAL A 440 -11.90 3.11 17.38
N PRO A 441 -11.41 3.74 16.30
CA PRO A 441 -12.05 4.93 15.74
C PRO A 441 -13.44 4.55 15.24
N VAL A 442 -14.47 5.21 15.74
CA VAL A 442 -15.83 5.02 15.26
C VAL A 442 -16.36 6.31 14.66
N PHE A 443 -17.19 6.16 13.63
CA PHE A 443 -17.63 7.27 12.81
C PHE A 443 -19.16 7.36 12.76
N TRP A 444 -19.63 8.53 12.34
CA TRP A 444 -21.02 8.81 12.11
C TRP A 444 -21.13 9.82 10.98
N THR A 445 -22.10 9.67 10.09
CA THR A 445 -22.34 10.64 9.02
C THR A 445 -23.81 10.71 8.62
N GLY A 446 -24.25 11.92 8.32
CA GLY A 446 -25.57 12.25 7.82
C GLY A 446 -25.59 13.52 6.99
N PHE A 447 -26.71 13.75 6.32
CA PHE A 447 -26.99 14.93 5.52
C PHE A 447 -28.44 15.36 5.72
N GLN A 448 -28.65 16.63 6.07
CA GLN A 448 -29.93 17.16 6.52
C GLN A 448 -30.49 16.26 7.63
N ASP A 449 -31.72 15.78 7.48
CA ASP A 449 -32.41 14.95 8.47
C ASP A 449 -32.09 13.44 8.31
N HIS A 450 -31.26 13.06 7.34
CA HIS A 450 -30.95 11.66 7.04
C HIS A 450 -29.59 11.25 7.58
N THR A 451 -29.57 10.19 8.39
CA THR A 451 -28.34 9.52 8.83
C THR A 451 -28.04 8.38 7.87
N TYR A 452 -26.83 8.36 7.30
CA TYR A 452 -26.39 7.33 6.36
C TYR A 452 -25.56 6.24 7.04
N LEU A 453 -24.85 6.60 8.10
CA LEU A 453 -23.98 5.70 8.84
C LEU A 453 -23.99 6.08 10.31
N ARG A 454 -24.29 5.11 11.17
CA ARG A 454 -24.25 5.28 12.62
C ARG A 454 -23.71 4.03 13.31
N PHE A 455 -22.76 4.23 14.22
CA PHE A 455 -22.35 3.18 15.15
C PHE A 455 -23.51 2.78 16.07
N SER A 456 -23.82 1.49 16.13
CA SER A 456 -24.93 0.92 16.93
C SER A 456 -24.44 0.22 18.20
N GLY A 457 -23.33 -0.50 18.15
CA GLY A 457 -22.82 -1.22 19.31
C GLY A 457 -21.75 -2.25 19.01
N LEU A 458 -21.58 -3.19 19.94
CA LEU A 458 -20.58 -4.24 19.89
C LEU A 458 -21.25 -5.61 19.94
N GLU A 459 -20.91 -6.49 19.01
CA GLU A 459 -21.26 -7.90 19.11
C GLU A 459 -20.04 -8.72 19.51
N VAL A 460 -20.21 -9.57 20.52
CA VAL A 460 -19.17 -10.48 21.02
C VAL A 460 -19.51 -11.90 20.57
N VAL A 461 -18.72 -12.42 19.63
CA VAL A 461 -18.90 -13.78 19.10
C VAL A 461 -17.86 -14.72 19.70
N GLY A 462 -18.36 -15.85 20.20
CA GLY A 462 -17.54 -16.90 20.82
C GLY A 462 -17.16 -16.62 22.28
N ALA A 463 -17.57 -15.51 22.88
CA ALA A 463 -17.42 -15.22 24.31
C ALA A 463 -18.70 -14.61 24.88
N PRO A 464 -18.96 -14.73 26.20
CA PRO A 464 -20.08 -14.03 26.83
C PRO A 464 -19.90 -12.51 26.72
N PRO A 465 -20.98 -11.70 26.59
CA PRO A 465 -20.90 -10.24 26.62
C PRO A 465 -20.25 -9.69 27.88
N ALA A 466 -20.30 -10.44 28.98
CA ALA A 466 -19.61 -10.12 30.24
C ALA A 466 -18.08 -10.04 30.10
N CYS A 467 -17.51 -10.59 29.02
CA CYS A 467 -16.10 -10.43 28.68
C CYS A 467 -15.74 -8.96 28.40
N VAL A 468 -16.67 -8.17 27.86
CA VAL A 468 -16.52 -6.71 27.77
C VAL A 468 -16.83 -6.11 29.14
N GLY A 469 -15.78 -5.70 29.84
CA GLY A 469 -15.88 -5.17 31.20
C GLY A 469 -16.24 -3.69 31.23
N ARG A 470 -15.65 -2.89 30.35
CA ARG A 470 -15.87 -1.43 30.27
C ARG A 470 -15.78 -0.95 28.83
N VAL A 471 -16.67 -0.02 28.47
CA VAL A 471 -16.64 0.72 27.20
C VAL A 471 -16.55 2.19 27.52
N ALA A 472 -15.59 2.89 26.93
CA ALA A 472 -15.32 4.30 27.20
C ALA A 472 -14.96 5.04 25.90
N ARG A 473 -15.01 6.37 25.91
CA ARG A 473 -14.50 7.23 24.84
C ARG A 473 -13.33 8.07 25.33
N VAL A 474 -12.37 8.35 24.47
CA VAL A 474 -11.28 9.29 24.77
C VAL A 474 -11.83 10.72 24.76
N THR A 475 -11.59 11.50 25.83
CA THR A 475 -12.17 12.84 25.99
C THR A 475 -11.37 13.95 25.32
N ASP A 476 -10.04 13.80 25.28
CA ASP A 476 -9.11 14.72 24.62
C ASP A 476 -8.57 14.06 23.34
N GLY A 477 -9.45 13.94 22.34
CA GLY A 477 -9.09 13.32 21.07
C GLY A 477 -7.95 14.05 20.35
N ALA A 478 -7.80 15.37 20.51
CA ALA A 478 -6.78 16.17 19.82
C ALA A 478 -5.36 15.85 20.31
N SER A 479 -5.19 15.42 21.57
CA SER A 479 -3.91 14.95 22.11
C SER A 479 -3.35 13.70 21.40
N LEU A 480 -4.21 12.95 20.71
CA LEU A 480 -3.88 11.77 19.92
C LEU A 480 -4.05 12.09 18.42
N PRO A 481 -3.03 12.65 17.76
CA PRO A 481 -3.17 13.13 16.38
C PRO A 481 -3.38 11.99 15.38
N LEU A 482 -2.82 10.80 15.67
CA LEU A 482 -3.00 9.60 14.84
C LEU A 482 -3.99 8.66 15.48
N TRP A 483 -5.13 8.45 14.83
CA TRP A 483 -6.12 7.44 15.17
C TRP A 483 -5.93 6.20 14.29
N VAL A 484 -5.58 5.10 14.91
CA VAL A 484 -5.45 3.77 14.31
C VAL A 484 -6.19 2.76 15.17
N GLU A 485 -6.66 1.68 14.55
CA GLU A 485 -7.23 0.57 15.30
C GLU A 485 -6.09 -0.11 16.07
N MET A 486 -6.24 -0.32 17.38
CA MET A 486 -5.23 -1.00 18.20
C MET A 486 -5.84 -2.09 19.09
N GLN A 487 -5.09 -3.17 19.26
CA GLN A 487 -5.34 -4.22 20.24
C GLN A 487 -4.12 -4.32 21.16
N LEU A 488 -4.26 -3.85 22.40
CA LEU A 488 -3.17 -3.77 23.37
C LEU A 488 -3.38 -4.80 24.49
N PRO A 489 -2.72 -5.97 24.40
CA PRO A 489 -2.65 -6.89 25.52
C PRO A 489 -1.71 -6.34 26.61
N ALA A 490 -1.78 -6.91 27.81
CA ALA A 490 -0.93 -6.51 28.94
C ALA A 490 0.58 -6.63 28.63
N ASP A 491 0.97 -7.60 27.81
CA ASP A 491 2.35 -7.86 27.38
C ASP A 491 2.73 -7.15 26.08
N TRP A 492 2.03 -6.07 25.70
CA TRP A 492 2.26 -5.36 24.43
C TRP A 492 3.71 -4.93 24.22
N SER A 493 4.43 -4.62 25.30
CA SER A 493 5.83 -4.18 25.24
C SER A 493 6.80 -5.27 24.77
N GLU A 494 6.40 -6.54 24.88
CA GLU A 494 7.14 -7.71 24.38
C GLU A 494 6.75 -8.09 22.93
N GLN A 495 5.67 -7.50 22.41
CA GLN A 495 5.15 -7.80 21.08
C GLN A 495 5.91 -7.00 20.00
N ARG A 496 5.79 -7.46 18.76
CA ARG A 496 6.31 -6.70 17.61
C ARG A 496 5.46 -5.44 17.41
N LEU A 497 6.12 -4.29 17.29
CA LEU A 497 5.51 -2.98 17.03
C LEU A 497 5.70 -2.52 15.57
N TYR A 498 5.72 -3.49 14.66
CA TYR A 498 5.84 -3.30 13.22
C TYR A 498 5.23 -4.48 12.47
N GLN A 499 4.76 -4.24 11.26
CA GLN A 499 4.21 -5.27 10.40
C GLN A 499 5.31 -6.19 9.86
N SER A 500 4.97 -7.47 9.65
CA SER A 500 5.88 -8.44 9.03
C SER A 500 5.36 -8.92 7.69
N ILE A 501 6.30 -9.19 6.79
CA ILE A 501 6.03 -9.82 5.51
C ILE A 501 5.96 -11.32 5.77
N GLU A 502 4.80 -11.93 5.52
CA GLU A 502 4.71 -13.37 5.37
C GLU A 502 4.76 -13.71 3.89
N PRO A 503 5.59 -14.69 3.48
CA PRO A 503 5.48 -15.23 2.12
C PRO A 503 4.04 -15.71 1.96
N PRO A 504 3.31 -15.30 0.92
CA PRO A 504 1.93 -15.73 0.76
C PRO A 504 1.90 -17.26 0.79
N ALA A 505 1.27 -17.86 1.81
CA ALA A 505 0.93 -19.27 1.73
C ALA A 505 0.16 -19.43 0.41
N GLY A 506 0.60 -20.35 -0.47
CA GLY A 506 0.07 -20.48 -1.83
C GLY A 506 -1.43 -20.23 -1.85
N SER A 507 -1.85 -19.22 -2.59
CA SER A 507 -3.22 -18.72 -2.55
C SER A 507 -4.17 -19.87 -2.79
N ARG A 508 -4.80 -20.35 -1.71
CA ARG A 508 -6.12 -20.96 -1.83
C ARG A 508 -7.05 -19.77 -2.03
N HIS A 509 -7.09 -19.27 -3.27
CA HIS A 509 -8.24 -18.49 -3.72
C HIS A 509 -9.47 -19.37 -3.43
N ARG A 510 -10.26 -18.99 -2.43
CA ARG A 510 -11.63 -19.45 -2.28
C ARG A 510 -12.54 -18.40 -2.87
#